data_AF-A0A0Q6WLD0-F1
#
_entry.id   AF-A0A0Q6WLD0-F1
#
_cell.length_a   1.000
_cell.length_b   1.000
_cell.length_c   1.000
_cell.angle_alpha   90.00
_cell.angle_beta   90.00
_cell.angle_gamma   90.00
#
_symmetry.space_group_name_H-M   'P 1'
#
loop_
_entity.id
_entity.type
_entity.pdbx_description
1 polymer ?
#
loop_
_entity_poly.entity_id
_entity_poly.type
_entity_poly.pdbx_seq_one_letter_code
_entity_poly.pdbx_strand_id
1 'polypeptide(L)'
;MIRDYWGVSKNTLANELKEIETKCDADVYQAMMAVKSVGNIGAHPERDISVIIDIEPGEAKQLLDLVHLLDQEWYVARAHKRARLASMTALGQVKSAEQKQAGSAPAAAAPSAPKI
;
A
#
# COMPACT_ATOMS: atom_id res chain seq x y z
N MET A 1 9.30 5.11 5.49
CA MET A 1 8.62 4.13 4.63
C MET A 1 8.45 2.79 5.35
N ILE A 2 9.52 2.01 5.61
CA ILE A 2 9.40 0.67 6.20
C ILE A 2 8.61 0.62 7.52
N ARG A 3 8.93 1.52 8.47
CA ARG A 3 8.24 1.61 9.76
C ARG A 3 6.75 1.90 9.64
N ASP A 4 6.41 2.85 8.78
CA ASP A 4 5.04 3.30 8.54
C ASP A 4 4.22 2.22 7.81
N TYR A 5 4.78 1.64 6.74
CA TYR A 5 4.06 0.67 5.94
C TYR A 5 3.87 -0.68 6.65
N TRP A 6 4.92 -1.17 7.32
CA TRP A 6 4.92 -2.49 7.96
C TRP A 6 4.63 -2.46 9.47
N GLY A 7 4.56 -1.27 10.08
CA GLY A 7 4.34 -1.12 11.53
C GLY A 7 5.49 -1.64 12.37
N VAL A 8 6.72 -1.66 11.84
CA VAL A 8 7.93 -2.15 12.52
C VAL A 8 8.73 -1.00 13.11
N SER A 9 9.43 -1.24 14.22
CA SER A 9 10.35 -0.27 14.81
C SER A 9 11.42 -1.03 15.60
N LYS A 10 12.67 -0.93 15.17
CA LYS A 10 13.84 -1.52 15.85
C LYS A 10 14.96 -0.50 15.93
N ASN A 11 16.00 -0.87 16.66
CA ASN A 11 17.14 0.01 16.92
C ASN A 11 17.94 0.37 15.65
N THR A 12 17.85 -0.45 14.59
CA THR A 12 18.64 -0.29 13.37
C THR A 12 17.82 -0.69 12.14
N LEU A 13 18.10 -0.07 10.99
CA LEU A 13 17.44 -0.41 9.72
C LEU A 13 17.64 -1.89 9.35
N ALA A 14 18.79 -2.47 9.69
CA ALA A 14 19.07 -3.88 9.46
C ALA A 14 18.08 -4.80 10.20
N ASN A 15 17.79 -4.47 11.46
CA ASN A 15 16.84 -5.24 12.27
C ASN A 15 15.39 -5.05 11.77
N GLU A 16 15.04 -3.86 11.28
CA GLU A 16 13.73 -3.58 10.69
C GLU A 16 13.53 -4.36 9.38
N LEU A 17 14.54 -4.39 8.52
CA LEU A 17 14.50 -5.19 7.28
C LEU A 17 14.34 -6.68 7.60
N LYS A 18 15.12 -7.21 8.54
CA LYS A 18 15.01 -8.63 8.95
C LYS A 18 13.61 -9.00 9.45
N GLU A 19 12.89 -8.10 10.12
CA GLU A 19 11.54 -8.35 10.62
C GLU A 19 10.48 -8.44 9.51
N ILE A 20 10.74 -7.86 8.34
CA ILE A 20 9.82 -7.88 7.20
C ILE A 20 10.18 -8.91 6.13
N GLU A 21 11.27 -9.66 6.31
CA GLU A 21 11.80 -10.62 5.32
C GLU A 21 10.73 -11.58 4.81
N THR A 22 9.90 -12.14 5.71
CA THR A 22 8.84 -13.09 5.33
C THR A 22 7.51 -12.42 4.97
N LYS A 23 7.42 -11.08 5.05
CA LYS A 23 6.21 -10.30 4.78
C LYS A 23 6.29 -9.59 3.43
N CYS A 24 7.49 -9.20 3.04
CA CYS A 24 7.79 -8.51 1.80
C CYS A 24 7.93 -9.51 0.64
N ASP A 25 7.77 -9.01 -0.57
CA ASP A 25 8.15 -9.76 -1.77
C ASP A 25 9.66 -10.08 -1.73
N ALA A 26 10.02 -11.29 -2.14
CA ALA A 26 11.40 -11.78 -2.02
C ALA A 26 12.37 -10.97 -2.89
N ASP A 27 11.98 -10.58 -4.10
CA ASP A 27 12.83 -9.82 -5.01
C ASP A 27 13.02 -8.39 -4.52
N VAL A 28 11.94 -7.76 -4.02
CA VAL A 28 12.01 -6.44 -3.37
C VAL A 28 12.89 -6.49 -2.11
N TYR A 29 12.78 -7.56 -1.31
CA TYR A 29 13.63 -7.75 -0.14
C TYR A 29 15.11 -7.88 -0.50
N GLN A 30 15.43 -8.71 -1.51
CA GLN A 30 16.81 -8.86 -1.98
C GLN A 30 17.38 -7.55 -2.54
N ALA A 31 16.58 -6.77 -3.28
CA ALA A 31 16.99 -5.45 -3.76
C ALA A 31 17.32 -4.49 -2.61
N MET A 32 16.50 -4.45 -1.55
CA MET A 32 16.79 -3.65 -0.35
C MET A 32 18.08 -4.10 0.34
N MET A 33 18.29 -5.41 0.48
CA MET A 33 19.50 -5.97 1.09
C MET A 33 20.75 -5.67 0.26
N ALA A 34 20.66 -5.75 -1.07
CA ALA A 34 21.74 -5.42 -1.98
C ALA A 34 22.15 -3.94 -1.84
N VAL A 35 21.19 -3.01 -1.94
CA VAL A 35 21.48 -1.56 -1.80
C VAL A 35 21.99 -1.23 -0.40
N LYS A 36 21.48 -1.88 0.65
CA LYS A 36 22.04 -1.75 2.01
C LYS A 36 23.49 -2.23 2.10
N SER A 37 23.84 -3.30 1.38
CA SER A 37 25.19 -3.87 1.40
C SER A 37 26.22 -3.04 0.62
N VAL A 38 25.76 -2.13 -0.26
CA VAL A 38 26.63 -1.17 -0.93
C VAL A 38 27.22 -0.20 0.11
N GLY A 39 28.53 -0.35 0.31
CA GLY A 39 29.29 0.08 1.48
C GLY A 39 29.33 1.58 1.76
N ASN A 40 29.03 2.44 0.79
CA ASN A 40 29.08 3.89 0.97
C ASN A 40 27.73 4.52 1.37
N ILE A 41 26.61 3.86 1.08
CA ILE A 41 25.26 4.40 1.32
C ILE A 41 24.58 3.74 2.54
N GLY A 42 24.82 2.43 2.76
CA GLY A 42 24.08 1.64 3.76
C GLY A 42 24.89 1.15 4.96
N ALA A 43 26.22 1.26 4.97
CA ALA A 43 27.08 0.64 5.98
C ALA A 43 27.39 1.51 7.21
N HIS A 44 27.10 2.82 7.17
CA HIS A 44 27.40 3.73 8.28
C HIS A 44 26.22 4.50 8.91
N PRO A 45 25.01 3.92 9.10
CA PRO A 45 23.99 4.55 9.94
C PRO A 45 24.30 4.49 11.46
N GLU A 46 25.45 3.95 11.90
CA GLU A 46 25.65 3.62 13.33
C GLU A 46 26.65 4.45 14.16
N ARG A 47 27.52 5.35 13.65
CA ARG A 47 28.23 6.27 14.59
C ARG A 47 29.05 7.49 14.14
N ASP A 48 29.32 7.77 12.86
CA ASP A 48 30.15 8.93 12.51
C ASP A 48 29.56 9.76 11.38
N ILE A 49 28.94 10.88 11.74
CA ILE A 49 28.41 11.90 10.82
C ILE A 49 29.51 12.86 10.30
N SER A 50 30.76 12.62 10.66
CA SER A 50 31.91 13.49 10.33
C SER A 50 32.70 13.04 9.10
N VAL A 51 32.24 12.01 8.39
CA VAL A 51 32.89 11.48 7.19
C VAL A 51 32.12 11.96 5.96
N ILE A 52 32.79 12.76 5.13
CA ILE A 52 32.31 13.06 3.78
C ILE A 52 32.62 11.83 2.92
N ILE A 53 31.58 11.10 2.55
CA ILE A 53 31.70 9.89 1.72
C ILE A 53 31.55 10.31 0.26
N ASP A 54 32.50 9.87 -0.57
CA ASP A 54 32.39 10.01 -2.02
C ASP A 54 31.38 8.98 -2.54
N ILE A 55 30.30 9.46 -3.15
CA ILE A 55 29.23 8.63 -3.70
C ILE A 55 29.37 8.67 -5.20
N GLU A 56 29.59 7.51 -5.82
CA GLU A 56 29.60 7.45 -7.27
C GLU A 56 28.18 7.75 -7.80
N PRO A 57 28.03 8.51 -8.91
CA PRO A 57 26.72 8.82 -9.48
C PRO A 57 25.83 7.60 -9.75
N GLY A 58 26.44 6.43 -10.01
CA GLY A 58 25.72 5.16 -10.16
C GLY A 58 25.05 4.68 -8.88
N GLU A 59 25.70 4.82 -7.73
CA GLU A 59 25.19 4.36 -6.42
C GLU A 59 24.01 5.22 -5.96
N ALA A 60 24.11 6.55 -6.12
CA ALA A 60 23.03 7.48 -5.80
C ALA A 60 21.78 7.19 -6.65
N LYS A 61 21.97 6.88 -7.93
CA LYS A 61 20.88 6.50 -8.83
C LYS A 61 20.21 5.20 -8.38
N GLN A 62 20.98 4.17 -8.01
CA GLN A 62 20.43 2.91 -7.52
C GLN A 62 19.59 3.08 -6.25
N LEU A 63 20.04 3.94 -5.31
CA LEU A 63 19.26 4.24 -4.11
C LEU A 63 17.95 4.96 -4.47
N LEU A 64 18.01 5.95 -5.37
CA LEU A 64 16.83 6.67 -5.83
C LEU A 64 15.83 5.73 -6.52
N ASP A 65 16.31 4.84 -7.39
CA ASP A 65 15.49 3.84 -8.08
C ASP A 65 14.84 2.89 -7.07
N LEU A 66 15.55 2.46 -6.02
CA LEU A 66 14.97 1.68 -4.94
C LEU A 66 13.86 2.44 -4.20
N VAL A 67 14.11 3.71 -3.83
CA VAL A 67 13.08 4.52 -3.14
C VAL A 67 11.83 4.68 -3.99
N HIS A 68 11.98 4.92 -5.30
CA HIS A 68 10.84 4.96 -6.22
C HIS A 68 10.09 3.63 -6.29
N LEU A 69 10.81 2.50 -6.40
CA LEU A 69 10.19 1.17 -6.39
C LEU A 69 9.36 0.95 -5.13
N LEU A 70 9.93 1.24 -3.96
CA LEU A 70 9.25 1.07 -2.67
C LEU A 70 8.01 1.97 -2.55
N ASP A 71 8.07 3.19 -3.06
CA ASP A 71 6.91 4.09 -3.07
C ASP A 71 5.77 3.55 -3.94
N GLN A 72 6.11 3.06 -5.14
CA GLN A 72 5.15 2.46 -6.06
C GLN A 72 4.49 1.21 -5.46
N GLU A 73 5.29 0.29 -4.94
CA GLU A 73 4.82 -0.99 -4.42
C GLU A 73 4.01 -0.83 -3.12
N TRP A 74 4.51 0.00 -2.19
CA TRP A 74 3.91 0.09 -0.86
C TRP A 74 2.74 1.07 -0.83
N TYR A 75 2.87 2.24 -1.44
CA TYR A 75 1.88 3.30 -1.28
C TYR A 75 0.94 3.42 -2.48
N VAL A 76 1.50 3.52 -3.69
CA VAL A 76 0.69 3.75 -4.91
C VAL A 76 -0.18 2.54 -5.24
N ALA A 77 0.42 1.35 -5.34
CA ALA A 77 -0.30 0.11 -5.65
C ALA A 77 -1.41 -0.18 -4.63
N ARG A 78 -1.15 0.06 -3.34
CA ARG A 78 -2.14 -0.06 -2.27
C ARG A 78 -3.30 0.91 -2.45
N ALA A 79 -3.03 2.18 -2.76
CA ALA A 79 -4.07 3.19 -2.98
C ALA A 79 -4.93 2.84 -4.21
N HIS A 80 -4.30 2.45 -5.31
CA HIS A 80 -4.98 2.01 -6.54
C HIS A 80 -5.87 0.80 -6.30
N LYS A 81 -5.36 -0.21 -5.58
CA LYS A 81 -6.12 -1.40 -5.18
C LYS A 81 -7.34 -1.02 -4.35
N ARG A 82 -7.19 -0.14 -3.35
CA ARG A 82 -8.30 0.34 -2.50
C ARG A 82 -9.37 1.06 -3.33
N ALA A 83 -8.98 1.96 -4.22
CA ALA A 83 -9.91 2.69 -5.07
C ALA A 83 -10.71 1.74 -5.99
N ARG A 84 -10.02 0.76 -6.61
CA ARG A 84 -10.66 -0.23 -7.47
C ARG A 84 -11.66 -1.11 -6.72
N LEU A 85 -11.30 -1.58 -5.53
CA LEU A 85 -12.19 -2.37 -4.68
C LEU A 85 -13.40 -1.55 -4.21
N ALA A 86 -13.18 -0.29 -3.80
CA ALA A 86 -14.26 0.61 -3.39
C ALA A 86 -15.29 0.82 -4.51
N SER A 87 -14.82 1.01 -5.76
CA SER A 87 -15.69 1.13 -6.94
C SER A 87 -16.54 -0.13 -7.16
N MET A 88 -15.94 -1.32 -7.06
CA MET A 88 -16.66 -2.60 -7.18
C MET A 88 -17.73 -2.76 -6.10
N THR A 89 -17.41 -2.43 -4.84
CA THR A 89 -18.37 -2.52 -3.73
C THR A 89 -19.50 -1.52 -3.87
N ALA A 90 -19.23 -0.30 -4.34
CA ALA A 90 -20.25 0.72 -4.56
C ALA A 90 -21.28 0.28 -5.60
N LEU A 91 -20.84 -0.31 -6.71
CA LEU A 91 -21.73 -0.88 -7.73
C LEU A 91 -22.62 -2.00 -7.17
N GLY A 92 -22.06 -2.87 -6.31
CA GLY A 92 -22.82 -3.92 -5.65
C GLY A 92 -23.90 -3.38 -4.69
N GLN A 93 -23.57 -2.31 -3.95
CA GLN A 93 -24.52 -1.65 -3.04
C GLN A 93 -25.66 -0.96 -3.78
N VAL A 94 -25.36 -0.26 -4.89
CA VAL A 94 -26.40 0.38 -5.74
C VAL A 94 -27.38 -0.68 -6.25
N LYS A 95 -26.88 -1.76 -6.87
CA LYS A 95 -27.75 -2.83 -7.39
C LYS A 95 -28.56 -3.53 -6.30
N SER A 96 -27.98 -3.72 -5.12
CA SER A 96 -28.70 -4.32 -3.98
C SER A 96 -29.79 -3.40 -3.42
N ALA A 97 -29.56 -2.08 -3.44
CA ALA A 97 -30.55 -1.09 -3.03
C ALA A 97 -31.70 -0.99 -4.03
N GLU A 98 -31.41 -1.03 -5.34
CA GLU A 98 -32.40 -1.08 -6.42
C GLU A 98 -33.29 -2.32 -6.31
N GLN A 99 -32.72 -3.50 -6.01
CA GLN A 99 -33.49 -4.73 -5.80
C GLN A 99 -34.39 -4.66 -4.55
N LYS A 100 -33.92 -4.04 -3.46
CA LYS A 100 -34.74 -3.82 -2.26
C LYS A 100 -35.89 -2.83 -2.51
N GLN A 101 -35.68 -1.82 -3.35
CA GLN A 101 -36.72 -0.87 -3.76
C GLN A 101 -37.73 -1.47 -4.75
N ALA A 102 -37.27 -2.31 -5.68
CA ALA A 102 -38.14 -3.04 -6.61
C ALA A 102 -39.03 -4.08 -5.90
N GLY A 103 -38.56 -4.63 -4.76
CA GLY A 103 -39.37 -5.50 -3.90
C GLY A 103 -40.38 -4.78 -3.01
N SER A 104 -40.42 -3.44 -2.98
CA SER A 104 -41.26 -2.65 -2.07
C SER A 104 -42.28 -1.72 -2.74
N ALA A 105 -42.59 -1.88 -4.03
CA ALA A 105 -43.67 -1.12 -4.70
C ALA A 105 -44.97 -1.95 -4.81
N PRO A 106 -46.17 -1.34 -4.68
CA PRO A 106 -47.22 -1.79 -3.77
C PRO A 106 -48.34 -2.63 -4.44
N ALA A 107 -48.95 -3.52 -3.66
CA ALA A 107 -50.23 -4.15 -3.99
C ALA A 107 -51.29 -3.05 -4.17
N ALA A 108 -51.78 -2.93 -5.39
CA ALA A 108 -52.70 -1.90 -5.85
C ALA A 108 -53.97 -1.80 -4.99
N ALA A 109 -54.31 -0.57 -4.62
CA ALA A 109 -55.60 -0.21 -4.04
C ALA A 109 -56.74 -0.58 -5.02
N ALA A 110 -57.62 -1.49 -4.59
CA ALA A 110 -58.85 -1.78 -5.30
C ALA A 110 -59.84 -0.61 -5.15
N PRO A 111 -60.57 -0.21 -6.20
CA PRO A 111 -61.54 0.88 -6.12
C PRO A 111 -62.77 0.40 -5.36
N SER A 112 -63.05 1.04 -4.23
CA SER A 112 -64.29 0.85 -3.46
C SER A 112 -65.47 1.44 -4.24
N ALA A 113 -66.36 0.59 -4.74
CA ALA A 113 -67.62 0.99 -5.35
C ALA A 113 -68.56 1.67 -4.33
N PRO A 114 -69.39 2.65 -4.74
CA PRO A 114 -70.29 3.35 -3.85
C PRO A 114 -71.53 2.48 -3.54
N LYS A 115 -71.92 2.42 -2.27
CA LYS A 115 -73.24 1.92 -1.85
C LYS A 115 -74.07 3.09 -1.31
N ILE A 116 -75.09 3.41 -2.11
CA ILE A 116 -76.44 3.97 -1.86
C ILE A 116 -76.61 4.85 -0.62
#